data_AF-A0A4S8KPF4-F1
#
_entry.id   AF-A0A4S8KPF4-F1
#
_cell.length_a   1.000
_cell.length_b   1.000
_cell.length_c   1.000
_cell.angle_alpha   90.00
_cell.angle_beta   90.00
_cell.angle_gamma   90.00
#
_symmetry.space_group_name_H-M   'P 1'
#
loop_
_entity.id
_entity.type
_entity.pdbx_description
1 polymer ?
#
loop_
_entity_poly.entity_id
_entity_poly.type
_entity_poly.pdbx_seq_one_letter_code
_entity_poly.pdbx_strand_id
1 'polypeptide(L)'
;MSSSDSVQVTLGGLQVSVLIATFIYAVSCFQAFLYWRSRFNDRLCVRILVCVWVVWIFETTHSLCFWVYLFTITVKYYGLPEELDRRHWSITMSLVFHGLITGCVQSYYSYRVYILSGRRKLIPIMCWIGCLIEGCGSVGIAAILYHVGPVVFTVEWELFPTLIIVVDLSIGGVNTTTLC
;
A
#
# COMPACT_ATOMS: atom_id res chain seq x y z
N MET A 1 26.56 -6.52 -17.22
CA MET A 1 25.43 -6.00 -18.03
C MET A 1 25.76 -4.58 -18.45
N SER A 2 25.47 -4.20 -19.69
CA SER A 2 25.63 -2.81 -20.11
C SER A 2 24.67 -1.95 -19.28
N SER A 3 25.05 -0.72 -18.92
CA SER A 3 24.20 0.19 -18.13
C SER A 3 22.81 0.38 -18.76
N SER A 4 22.73 0.30 -20.09
CA SER A 4 21.48 0.33 -20.85
C SER A 4 20.53 -0.84 -20.56
N ASP A 5 21.05 -2.05 -20.34
CA ASP A 5 20.24 -3.24 -20.09
C ASP A 5 19.57 -3.19 -18.71
N SER A 6 20.32 -2.74 -17.70
CA SER A 6 19.81 -2.59 -16.33
C SER A 6 18.68 -1.56 -16.25
N VAL A 7 18.77 -0.47 -16.99
CA VAL A 7 17.73 0.57 -17.04
C VAL A 7 16.45 0.03 -17.68
N GLN A 8 16.56 -0.75 -18.76
CA GLN A 8 15.39 -1.35 -19.42
C GLN A 8 14.66 -2.34 -18.51
N VAL A 9 15.39 -3.17 -17.76
CA VAL A 9 14.80 -4.12 -16.82
C VAL A 9 14.08 -3.40 -15.67
N THR A 10 14.71 -2.38 -15.07
CA THR A 10 14.10 -1.61 -13.97
C THR A 10 12.89 -0.82 -14.43
N LEU A 11 12.98 -0.12 -15.57
CA LEU A 11 11.87 0.67 -16.10
C LEU A 11 10.71 -0.22 -16.58
N GLY A 12 11.02 -1.33 -17.26
CA GLY A 12 10.03 -2.30 -17.69
C GLY A 12 9.33 -2.96 -16.50
N GLY A 13 10.09 -3.35 -15.47
CA GLY A 13 9.55 -3.88 -14.21
C GLY A 13 8.61 -2.89 -13.52
N LEU A 14 9.05 -1.64 -13.36
CA LEU A 14 8.23 -0.56 -12.79
C LEU A 14 6.92 -0.37 -13.56
N GLN A 15 6.97 -0.35 -14.89
CA GLN A 15 5.79 -0.18 -15.73
C GLN A 15 4.79 -1.32 -15.56
N VAL A 16 5.26 -2.57 -15.52
CA VAL A 16 4.41 -3.74 -15.27
C VAL A 16 3.80 -3.67 -13.86
N SER A 17 4.58 -3.30 -12.84
CA SER A 17 4.08 -3.14 -11.47
C SER A 17 2.96 -2.10 -11.37
N VAL A 18 3.10 -0.94 -12.02
CA VAL A 18 2.07 0.12 -12.03
C VAL A 18 0.80 -0.34 -12.75
N LEU A 19 0.91 -1.12 -13.83
CA LEU A 19 -0.25 -1.69 -14.51
C LEU A 19 -1.00 -2.68 -13.61
N ILE A 20 -0.29 -3.59 -12.96
CA ILE A 20 -0.90 -4.54 -12.01
C ILE A 20 -1.56 -3.80 -10.85
N ALA A 21 -0.90 -2.79 -10.28
CA ALA A 21 -1.47 -1.95 -9.21
C ALA A 21 -2.76 -1.24 -9.67
N THR A 22 -2.81 -0.78 -10.92
CA THR A 22 -4.01 -0.15 -11.50
C THR A 22 -5.18 -1.13 -11.59
N PHE A 23 -4.94 -2.39 -11.94
CA PHE A 23 -5.99 -3.42 -11.94
C PHE A 23 -6.51 -3.71 -10.52
N ILE A 24 -5.60 -3.80 -9.54
CA ILE A 24 -5.98 -3.99 -8.13
C ILE A 24 -6.83 -2.81 -7.64
N TYR A 25 -6.45 -1.58 -8.00
CA TYR A 25 -7.23 -0.38 -7.69
C TYR A 25 -8.65 -0.42 -8.30
N ALA A 26 -8.80 -0.90 -9.53
CA ALA A 26 -10.12 -1.07 -10.15
C ALA A 26 -11.01 -2.07 -9.38
N VAL A 27 -10.41 -3.16 -8.87
CA VAL A 27 -11.11 -4.14 -8.01
C VAL A 27 -11.53 -3.49 -6.69
N SER A 28 -10.65 -2.71 -6.05
CA SER A 28 -10.97 -1.98 -4.81
C SER A 28 -12.11 -0.96 -5.01
N CYS A 29 -12.14 -0.26 -6.15
CA CYS A 29 -13.25 0.62 -6.52
C CYS A 29 -14.57 -0.16 -6.64
N PHE A 30 -14.53 -1.35 -7.23
CA PHE A 30 -15.71 -2.19 -7.36
C PHE A 30 -16.21 -2.68 -5.99
N GLN A 31 -15.31 -3.03 -5.07
CA GLN A 31 -15.67 -3.38 -3.69
C GLN A 31 -16.37 -2.23 -2.97
N ALA A 32 -15.86 -1.00 -3.10
CA ALA A 32 -16.49 0.19 -2.54
C ALA A 32 -17.87 0.46 -3.16
N PHE A 33 -18.02 0.24 -4.47
CA PHE A 33 -19.30 0.39 -5.17
C PHE A 33 -20.34 -0.66 -4.74
N LEU A 34 -19.94 -1.92 -4.64
CA LEU A 34 -20.82 -2.99 -4.14
C LEU A 34 -21.28 -2.69 -2.71
N TYR A 35 -20.37 -2.19 -1.87
CA TYR A 35 -20.69 -1.79 -0.51
C TYR A 35 -21.74 -0.67 -0.48
N TRP A 36 -21.56 0.38 -1.29
CA TRP A 36 -22.54 1.46 -1.44
C TRP A 36 -23.92 0.94 -1.88
N ARG A 37 -23.94 0.00 -2.83
CA ARG A 37 -25.18 -0.57 -3.37
C ARG A 37 -25.92 -1.45 -2.37
N SER A 38 -25.22 -2.09 -1.44
CA SER A 38 -25.81 -3.13 -0.58
C SER A 38 -26.74 -2.61 0.54
N ARG A 39 -26.94 -1.28 0.71
CA ARG A 39 -27.94 -0.67 1.63
C ARG A 39 -28.09 -1.40 2.99
N PHE A 40 -26.98 -1.71 3.66
CA PHE A 40 -27.03 -2.25 5.02
C PHE A 40 -27.53 -1.16 6.00
N ASN A 41 -28.68 -1.38 6.62
CA ASN A 41 -29.38 -0.43 7.48
C ASN A 41 -28.81 -0.36 8.92
N ASP A 42 -27.50 -0.55 9.09
CA ASP A 42 -26.87 -0.60 10.41
C ASP A 42 -26.15 0.71 10.75
N ARG A 43 -26.17 1.13 12.03
CA ARG A 43 -25.36 2.27 12.54
C ARG A 43 -23.86 2.05 12.32
N LEU A 44 -23.47 0.78 12.26
CA LEU A 44 -22.15 0.35 11.83
C LEU A 44 -21.87 0.65 10.37
N CYS A 45 -22.87 0.51 9.51
CA CYS A 45 -22.77 0.76 8.09
C CYS A 45 -22.38 2.21 7.79
N VAL A 46 -22.91 3.19 8.54
CA VAL A 46 -22.53 4.61 8.35
C VAL A 46 -21.07 4.85 8.69
N ARG A 47 -20.57 4.30 9.81
CA ARG A 47 -19.16 4.46 10.23
C ARG A 47 -18.19 3.77 9.28
N ILE A 48 -18.58 2.60 8.78
CA ILE A 48 -17.82 1.83 7.79
C ILE A 48 -17.83 2.54 6.45
N LEU A 49 -18.97 3.07 6.00
CA LEU A 49 -19.09 3.82 4.75
C LEU A 49 -18.14 5.03 4.76
N VAL A 50 -18.08 5.79 5.86
CA VAL A 50 -17.11 6.88 6.03
C VAL A 50 -15.67 6.38 5.91
N CYS A 51 -15.33 5.26 6.56
CA CYS A 51 -13.99 4.67 6.44
C CYS A 51 -13.69 4.19 5.00
N VAL A 52 -14.67 3.59 4.31
CA VAL A 52 -14.53 3.11 2.92
C VAL A 52 -14.31 4.28 1.96
N TRP A 53 -15.05 5.38 2.11
CA TRP A 53 -14.86 6.59 1.30
C TRP A 53 -13.48 7.21 1.51
N VAL A 54 -13.03 7.29 2.76
CA VAL A 54 -11.71 7.82 3.11
C VAL A 54 -10.61 6.93 2.52
N VAL A 55 -10.69 5.61 2.72
CA VAL A 55 -9.75 4.63 2.15
C VAL A 55 -9.72 4.72 0.63
N TRP A 56 -10.87 4.84 -0.02
CA TRP A 56 -10.96 4.98 -1.47
C TRP A 56 -10.26 6.25 -1.98
N ILE A 57 -10.43 7.39 -1.32
CA ILE A 57 -9.73 8.63 -1.67
C ILE A 57 -8.22 8.48 -1.49
N PHE A 58 -7.78 7.85 -0.40
CA PHE A 58 -6.37 7.59 -0.16
C PHE A 58 -5.77 6.67 -1.23
N GLU A 59 -6.45 5.59 -1.58
CA GLU A 59 -6.01 4.64 -2.61
C GLU A 59 -6.00 5.28 -4.01
N THR A 60 -6.97 6.15 -4.30
CA THR A 60 -7.00 6.95 -5.54
C THR A 60 -5.79 7.86 -5.62
N THR A 61 -5.47 8.56 -4.53
CA THR A 61 -4.33 9.49 -4.45
C THR A 61 -3.01 8.73 -4.60
N HIS A 62 -2.89 7.59 -3.92
CA HIS A 62 -1.75 6.68 -4.01
C HIS A 62 -1.51 6.19 -5.45
N SER A 63 -2.57 5.73 -6.12
CA SER A 63 -2.50 5.28 -7.51
C SER A 63 -2.15 6.42 -8.48
N LEU A 64 -2.69 7.62 -8.26
CA LEU A 64 -2.38 8.80 -9.05
C LEU A 64 -0.91 9.22 -8.92
N CYS A 65 -0.33 9.15 -7.72
CA CYS A 65 1.10 9.38 -7.48
C CYS A 65 1.97 8.45 -8.35
N PHE A 66 1.61 7.17 -8.45
CA PHE A 66 2.32 6.23 -9.32
C PHE A 66 2.19 6.55 -10.81
N TRP A 67 1.01 6.97 -11.27
CA TRP A 67 0.83 7.38 -12.66
C TRP A 67 1.63 8.63 -13.01
N VAL A 68 1.65 9.63 -12.12
CA VAL A 68 2.45 10.85 -12.29
C VAL A 68 3.94 10.52 -12.30
N TYR A 69 4.39 9.62 -11.44
CA TYR A 69 5.77 9.15 -11.40
C TYR A 69 6.17 8.46 -12.71
N LEU A 70 5.34 7.51 -13.18
CA LEU A 70 5.58 6.80 -14.43
C LEU A 70 5.58 7.75 -15.64
N PHE A 71 4.64 8.69 -15.70
CA PHE A 71 4.60 9.69 -16.77
C PHE A 71 5.84 10.59 -16.75
N THR A 72 6.29 11.02 -15.58
CA THR A 72 7.47 11.89 -15.43
C THR A 72 8.73 11.19 -15.92
N ILE A 73 8.95 9.93 -15.52
CA ILE A 73 10.12 9.17 -15.95
C ILE A 73 10.06 8.82 -17.44
N THR A 74 8.93 8.34 -17.93
CA THR A 74 8.82 7.83 -19.30
C THR A 74 8.71 8.93 -20.34
N VAL A 75 8.05 10.05 -20.03
CA VAL A 75 7.77 11.11 -21.01
C VAL A 75 8.67 12.32 -20.79
N LYS A 76 8.78 12.82 -19.55
CA LYS A 76 9.50 14.08 -19.29
C LYS A 76 11.01 13.91 -19.27
N TYR A 77 11.51 12.76 -18.81
CA TYR A 77 12.94 12.47 -18.70
C TYR A 77 13.37 11.30 -19.59
N TYR A 78 12.72 11.16 -20.74
CA TYR A 78 13.04 10.11 -21.71
C TYR A 78 14.51 10.17 -22.13
N GLY A 79 15.24 9.05 -21.96
CA GLY A 79 16.65 8.93 -22.33
C GLY A 79 17.66 9.41 -21.28
N LEU A 80 17.22 9.89 -20.11
CA LEU A 80 18.11 10.23 -18.98
C LEU A 80 17.98 9.19 -17.84
N PRO A 81 18.85 8.17 -17.80
CA PRO A 81 18.79 7.13 -16.78
C PRO A 81 19.14 7.64 -15.36
N GLU A 82 19.85 8.76 -15.25
CA GLU A 82 20.15 9.41 -13.96
C GLU A 82 18.88 9.88 -13.23
N GLU A 83 17.79 10.11 -13.95
CA GLU A 83 16.53 10.56 -13.35
C GLU A 83 15.76 9.41 -12.68
N LEU A 84 15.98 8.15 -13.09
CA LEU A 84 15.45 6.98 -12.35
C LEU A 84 16.04 6.91 -10.95
N ASP A 85 17.28 7.36 -10.81
CA ASP A 85 18.02 7.30 -9.56
C ASP A 85 17.83 8.54 -8.68
N ARG A 86 17.17 9.56 -9.24
CA ARG A 86 16.82 10.76 -8.49
C ARG A 86 15.62 10.52 -7.60
N ARG A 87 15.75 11.09 -6.40
CA ARG A 87 14.69 11.23 -5.41
C ARG A 87 13.43 11.85 -6.02
N HIS A 88 12.40 11.03 -6.16
CA HIS A 88 11.08 11.49 -6.53
C HIS A 88 10.16 11.54 -5.31
N TRP A 89 9.67 12.73 -5.01
CA TRP A 89 8.73 12.99 -3.90
C TRP A 89 7.48 12.10 -3.97
N SER A 90 7.06 11.73 -5.18
CA SER A 90 5.88 10.88 -5.41
C SER A 90 6.02 9.49 -4.76
N ILE A 91 7.23 8.90 -4.78
CA ILE A 91 7.49 7.59 -4.19
C ILE A 91 7.42 7.67 -2.66
N THR A 92 8.06 8.68 -2.07
CA THR A 92 8.02 8.88 -0.61
C THR A 92 6.58 9.11 -0.14
N MET A 93 5.81 9.88 -0.89
CA MET A 93 4.41 10.16 -0.55
C MET A 93 3.51 8.92 -0.74
N SER A 94 3.79 8.09 -1.75
CA SER A 94 3.12 6.82 -1.93
C SER A 94 3.31 5.88 -0.74
N LEU A 95 4.53 5.76 -0.19
CA LEU A 95 4.79 4.93 1.00
C LEU A 95 3.99 5.39 2.22
N VAL A 96 3.83 6.70 2.41
CA VAL A 96 3.01 7.26 3.49
C VAL A 96 1.53 6.91 3.27
N PHE A 97 1.03 7.05 2.05
CA PHE A 97 -0.35 6.70 1.74
C PHE A 97 -0.61 5.19 1.89
N HIS A 98 0.33 4.36 1.47
CA HIS A 98 0.26 2.92 1.67
C HIS A 98 0.02 2.57 3.14
N GLY A 99 0.86 3.07 4.06
CA GLY A 99 0.74 2.84 5.49
C GLY A 99 -0.59 3.34 6.10
N LEU A 100 -1.14 4.43 5.57
CA LEU A 100 -2.46 4.93 6.00
C LEU A 100 -3.60 4.02 5.54
N ILE A 101 -3.51 3.50 4.31
CA ILE A 101 -4.50 2.61 3.71
C ILE A 101 -4.53 1.27 4.45
N THR A 102 -3.38 0.63 4.62
CA THR A 102 -3.21 -0.62 5.38
C THR A 102 -3.72 -0.45 6.81
N GLY A 103 -3.34 0.63 7.50
CA GLY A 103 -3.83 0.89 8.84
C GLY A 103 -5.35 1.02 8.94
N CYS A 104 -5.97 1.74 8.00
CA CYS A 104 -7.42 1.86 7.94
C CYS A 104 -8.10 0.51 7.64
N VAL A 105 -7.61 -0.22 6.64
CA VAL A 105 -8.17 -1.51 6.21
C VAL A 105 -8.03 -2.55 7.32
N GLN A 106 -6.86 -2.69 7.94
CA GLN A 106 -6.63 -3.64 9.03
C GLN A 106 -7.48 -3.29 10.26
N SER A 107 -7.64 -2.00 10.59
CA SER A 107 -8.52 -1.58 11.70
C SER A 107 -9.99 -1.99 11.46
N TYR A 108 -10.45 -1.88 10.22
CA TYR A 108 -11.80 -2.31 9.82
C TYR A 108 -11.99 -3.83 9.93
N TYR A 109 -11.05 -4.61 9.40
CA TYR A 109 -11.10 -6.07 9.49
C TYR A 109 -11.03 -6.55 10.95
N SER A 110 -10.14 -5.96 11.74
CA SER A 110 -10.02 -6.22 13.19
C SER A 110 -11.34 -5.98 13.93
N TYR A 111 -12.05 -4.89 13.60
CA TYR A 111 -13.36 -4.61 14.16
C TYR A 111 -14.41 -5.67 13.79
N ARG A 112 -14.44 -6.11 12.52
CA ARG A 112 -15.36 -7.18 12.10
C ARG A 112 -15.07 -8.51 12.78
N VAL A 113 -13.79 -8.87 12.88
CA VAL A 113 -13.34 -10.07 13.59
C VAL A 113 -13.73 -10.01 15.07
N TYR A 114 -13.62 -8.85 15.72
CA TYR A 114 -14.03 -8.69 17.12
C TYR A 114 -15.52 -8.99 17.36
N ILE A 115 -16.39 -8.53 16.45
CA ILE A 115 -17.82 -8.82 16.52
C ILE A 115 -18.09 -10.31 16.29
N LEU A 116 -17.48 -10.90 15.27
CA LEU A 116 -17.73 -12.28 14.87
C LEU A 116 -17.15 -13.30 15.87
N SER A 117 -16.00 -13.00 16.48
CA SER A 117 -15.32 -13.87 17.44
C SER A 117 -15.94 -13.83 18.86
N GLY A 118 -17.15 -13.29 19.01
CA GLY A 118 -17.84 -13.24 20.31
C GLY A 118 -17.10 -12.40 21.36
N ARG A 119 -16.48 -11.28 20.95
CA ARG A 119 -15.72 -10.34 21.80
C ARG A 119 -14.39 -10.88 22.38
N ARG A 120 -13.85 -11.96 21.83
CA ARG A 120 -12.49 -12.41 22.19
C ARG A 120 -11.45 -11.39 21.69
N LYS A 121 -10.69 -10.81 22.63
CA LYS A 121 -9.78 -9.68 22.35
C LYS A 121 -8.43 -10.09 21.74
N LEU A 122 -8.08 -11.37 21.75
CA LEU A 122 -6.73 -11.82 21.40
C LEU A 122 -6.38 -11.56 19.92
N ILE A 123 -7.31 -11.88 19.02
CA ILE A 123 -7.14 -11.70 17.56
C ILE A 123 -7.09 -10.22 17.15
N PRO A 124 -8.01 -9.33 17.60
CA PRO A 124 -7.93 -7.91 17.24
C PRO A 124 -6.70 -7.22 17.82
N ILE A 125 -6.20 -7.65 18.99
CA ILE A 125 -4.94 -7.12 19.56
C ILE A 125 -3.74 -7.51 18.70
N MET A 126 -3.64 -8.76 18.24
CA MET A 126 -2.57 -9.18 17.34
C MET A 126 -2.59 -8.40 16.02
N CYS A 127 -3.79 -8.13 15.47
CA CYS A 127 -3.93 -7.31 14.27
C CYS A 127 -3.53 -5.86 14.50
N TRP A 128 -3.86 -5.28 15.66
CA TRP A 128 -3.44 -3.93 16.02
C TRP A 128 -1.92 -3.81 16.19
N ILE A 129 -1.27 -4.81 16.78
CA ILE A 129 0.18 -4.84 16.90
C ILE A 129 0.82 -4.92 15.50
N GLY A 130 0.28 -5.78 14.63
CA GLY A 130 0.71 -5.88 13.24
C GLY A 130 0.60 -4.56 12.47
N CYS A 131 -0.54 -3.88 12.61
CA CYS A 131 -0.79 -2.55 12.03
C CYS A 131 0.21 -1.49 12.53
N LEU A 132 0.54 -1.50 13.83
CA LEU A 132 1.53 -0.56 14.37
C LEU A 132 2.93 -0.85 13.83
N ILE A 133 3.31 -2.12 13.69
CA ILE A 133 4.59 -2.52 13.11
C ILE A 133 4.69 -2.07 11.66
N GLU A 134 3.64 -2.31 10.87
CA GLU A 134 3.60 -1.95 9.45
C GLU A 134 3.56 -0.43 9.26
N GLY A 135 2.73 0.30 10.00
CA GLY A 135 2.72 1.77 9.96
C GLY A 135 4.07 2.39 10.35
N CYS A 136 4.68 1.92 11.45
CA CYS A 136 6.00 2.39 11.85
C CYS A 136 7.08 1.99 10.84
N GLY A 137 6.97 0.78 10.27
CA GLY A 137 7.87 0.26 9.24
C GLY A 137 7.80 1.06 7.95
N SER A 138 6.60 1.38 7.46
CA SER A 138 6.35 2.19 6.26
C SER A 138 6.89 3.62 6.42
N VAL A 139 6.71 4.24 7.59
CA VAL A 139 7.31 5.55 7.91
C VAL A 139 8.84 5.44 8.01
N GLY A 140 9.35 4.37 8.63
CA GLY A 140 10.79 4.08 8.71
C GLY A 140 11.43 3.94 7.33
N ILE A 141 10.83 3.17 6.42
CA ILE A 141 11.28 3.04 5.03
C ILE A 141 11.24 4.39 4.34
N ALA A 142 10.14 5.13 4.47
CA ALA A 142 10.00 6.44 3.86
C ALA A 142 11.09 7.40 4.35
N ALA A 143 11.44 7.37 5.64
CA ALA A 143 12.50 8.18 6.23
C ALA A 143 13.91 7.72 5.81
N ILE A 144 14.19 6.42 5.75
CA ILE A 144 15.48 5.88 5.29
C ILE A 144 15.67 6.20 3.82
N LEU A 145 14.66 5.94 2.98
CA LEU A 145 14.62 6.41 1.60
C LEU A 145 14.73 7.94 1.56
N TYR A 146 14.23 8.63 2.60
CA TYR A 146 14.36 10.07 2.74
C TYR A 146 15.82 10.54 2.98
N HIS A 147 16.64 9.77 3.69
CA HIS A 147 17.98 10.22 4.08
C HIS A 147 19.10 9.63 3.23
N VAL A 148 18.92 8.39 2.76
CA VAL A 148 19.97 7.58 2.13
C VAL A 148 19.89 7.62 0.60
N GLY A 149 18.70 7.87 0.05
CA GLY A 149 18.46 7.84 -1.40
C GLY A 149 18.25 6.41 -1.96
N PRO A 150 17.72 6.30 -3.20
CA PRO A 150 17.25 5.02 -3.73
C PRO A 150 18.36 4.00 -4.04
N VAL A 151 19.55 4.40 -4.54
CA VAL A 151 20.67 3.45 -4.81
C VAL A 151 21.05 2.67 -3.57
N VAL A 152 21.46 3.37 -2.52
CA VAL A 152 22.03 2.76 -1.31
C VAL A 152 20.94 2.02 -0.53
N PHE A 153 19.69 2.50 -0.60
CA PHE A 153 18.54 1.79 -0.06
C PHE A 153 18.37 0.38 -0.65
N THR A 154 18.49 0.23 -1.97
CA THR A 154 18.28 -1.08 -2.61
C THR A 154 19.38 -2.10 -2.32
N VAL A 155 20.60 -1.65 -2.02
CA VAL A 155 21.73 -2.56 -1.76
C VAL A 155 21.81 -2.97 -0.29
N GLU A 156 21.57 -2.03 0.63
CA GLU A 156 21.80 -2.28 2.07
C GLU A 156 20.52 -2.62 2.84
N TRP A 157 19.36 -2.18 2.35
CA TRP A 157 18.10 -2.20 3.10
C TRP A 157 16.98 -3.00 2.43
N GLU A 158 17.26 -3.78 1.38
CA GLU A 158 16.24 -4.56 0.66
C GLU A 158 15.45 -5.53 1.56
N LEU A 159 16.09 -6.06 2.61
CA LEU A 159 15.46 -6.99 3.53
C LEU A 159 14.30 -6.34 4.30
N PHE A 160 14.40 -5.05 4.60
CA PHE A 160 13.45 -4.34 5.45
C PHE A 160 12.03 -4.23 4.83
N PRO A 161 11.84 -3.73 3.59
CA PRO A 161 10.54 -3.76 2.93
C PRO A 161 10.03 -5.18 2.68
N THR A 162 10.89 -6.16 2.38
CA THR A 162 10.46 -7.56 2.22
C THR A 162 9.86 -8.12 3.51
N LEU A 163 10.49 -7.88 4.67
CA LEU A 163 9.97 -8.32 5.96
C LEU A 163 8.62 -7.68 6.28
N ILE A 164 8.45 -6.39 5.97
CA ILE A 164 7.18 -5.69 6.19
C ILE A 164 6.07 -6.27 5.33
N ILE A 165 6.33 -6.54 4.05
CA ILE A 165 5.35 -7.18 3.14
C ILE A 165 4.95 -8.57 3.65
N VAL A 166 5.90 -9.36 4.17
CA VAL A 166 5.62 -10.68 4.74
C VAL A 166 4.73 -10.57 5.97
N VAL A 167 4.98 -9.59 6.84
CA VAL A 167 4.15 -9.33 8.02
C VAL A 167 2.72 -8.95 7.60
N ASP A 168 2.56 -8.04 6.64
CA ASP A 168 1.25 -7.64 6.13
C ASP A 168 0.46 -8.83 5.56
N LEU A 169 1.10 -9.64 4.71
CA LEU A 169 0.47 -10.84 4.15
C LEU A 169 0.04 -11.84 5.23
N SER A 170 0.86 -12.00 6.27
CA SER A 170 0.57 -12.90 7.38
C SER A 170 -0.66 -12.43 8.16
N ILE A 171 -0.74 -11.13 8.47
CA ILE A 171 -1.89 -10.52 9.15
C ILE A 171 -3.16 -10.65 8.29
N GLY A 172 -3.04 -10.37 7.00
CA GLY A 172 -4.13 -10.53 6.04
C GLY A 172 -4.66 -11.97 5.98
N GLY A 173 -3.75 -12.95 5.99
CA GLY A 173 -4.09 -14.37 6.04
C GLY A 173 -4.84 -14.76 7.32
N VAL A 174 -4.38 -14.30 8.50
CA VAL A 174 -5.03 -14.55 9.78
C VAL A 174 -6.44 -13.92 9.83
N ASN A 175 -6.58 -12.68 9.35
CA ASN A 175 -7.88 -12.01 9.30
C ASN A 175 -8.86 -12.74 8.39
N THR A 176 -8.40 -13.16 7.21
CA THR A 176 -9.24 -13.87 6.24
C THR A 176 -9.68 -15.23 6.79
N THR A 177 -8.77 -16.02 7.36
CA THR A 177 -9.09 -17.33 7.94
C THR A 177 -10.02 -17.25 9.14
N THR A 178 -10.01 -16.15 9.89
CA THR A 178 -10.92 -15.94 11.03
C THR A 178 -12.33 -15.53 10.59
N LEU A 179 -12.48 -15.01 9.36
CA LEU A 179 -13.76 -14.55 8.81
C LEU A 179 -14.53 -15.63 8.03
N CYS A 180 -13.84 -16.69 7.59
CA CYS A 180 -14.42 -17.87 6.95
C CYS A 180 -14.92 -18.87 7.99
#